data_AF-A0A7W7HX25-F1
#
_entry.id   AF-A0A7W7HX25-F1
#
_cell.length_a   1.000
_cell.length_b   1.000
_cell.length_c   1.000
_cell.angle_alpha   90.00
_cell.angle_beta   90.00
_cell.angle_gamma   90.00
#
_symmetry.space_group_name_H-M   'P 1'
#
loop_
_entity.id
_entity.type
_entity.pdbx_description
1 polymer ?
#
loop_
_entity_poly.entity_id
_entity_poly.type
_entity_poly.pdbx_seq_one_letter_code
_entity_poly.pdbx_strand_id
1 'polypeptide(L)'
;MTAPTQQLLGRADGELMRLEAAAAAVASNLVDLDDNTARKDLDRGPLTGRTAAAWADATEALTQLWDGYRMLTALITAARAARDQRRFTDTEKAAYVHQVLGRSITLSTRTVPLAQRGLLGAGQVSTSCSPAELLAAMEAAFKTAVDVATRAGEVWHRLMPEAATVASSLSHLRTLTRSATLDEADRRLGDFTSALATDPLGCDETALAAVRALLDRADAERTSAGELREALTQRLTDAHALADQLAEAARAAAAAEQSVAGRFADTAVATAAGPDLRPDLAALDALAAAGHWALISPRLADWTRRARERLDALRGAAARNAAMLGSRNELRGRLDAYQAKAGRRGLAEDTVLAPLAERARAALYTAPCDLDAARAAVNAYQDAVARLTATTARDGLL
;
A
#
# COMPACT_ATOMS: atom_id res chain seq x y z
N MET A 1 13.40 -13.96 88.10
CA MET A 1 12.53 -13.50 86.99
C MET A 1 13.37 -13.10 85.76
N THR A 2 14.35 -13.92 85.37
CA THR A 2 15.39 -13.59 84.36
C THR A 2 15.11 -14.14 82.96
N ALA A 3 14.22 -15.12 82.83
CA ALA A 3 13.85 -15.75 81.55
C ALA A 3 13.18 -14.81 80.51
N PRO A 4 12.31 -13.83 80.87
CA PRO A 4 11.64 -13.00 79.86
C PRO A 4 12.61 -12.06 79.14
N THR A 5 13.59 -11.53 79.86
CA THR A 5 14.58 -10.56 79.34
C THR A 5 15.57 -11.23 78.40
N GLN A 6 15.96 -12.48 78.69
CA GLN A 6 16.87 -13.27 77.86
C GLN A 6 16.23 -13.71 76.53
N GLN A 7 14.93 -14.03 76.54
CA GLN A 7 14.18 -14.38 75.34
C GLN A 7 13.96 -13.17 74.41
N LEU A 8 13.72 -11.98 74.98
CA LEU A 8 13.63 -10.73 74.22
C LEU A 8 14.97 -10.31 73.59
N LEU A 9 16.08 -10.55 74.28
CA LEU A 9 17.44 -10.33 73.75
C LEU A 9 17.77 -11.24 72.57
N GLY A 10 17.47 -12.55 72.67
CA GLY A 10 17.68 -13.47 71.55
C GLY A 10 16.83 -13.11 70.32
N ARG A 11 15.60 -12.59 70.53
CA ARG A 11 14.76 -12.09 69.45
C ARG A 11 15.33 -10.81 68.82
N ALA A 12 15.86 -9.89 69.63
CA ALA A 12 16.52 -8.68 69.14
C ALA A 12 17.81 -9.00 68.35
N ASP A 13 18.62 -9.95 68.81
CA ASP A 13 19.82 -10.41 68.10
C ASP A 13 19.44 -11.06 66.74
N GLY A 14 18.36 -11.85 66.69
CA GLY A 14 17.83 -12.42 65.46
C GLY A 14 17.30 -11.37 64.47
N GLU A 15 16.57 -10.36 64.94
CA GLU A 15 16.14 -9.24 64.09
C GLU A 15 17.32 -8.39 63.62
N LEU A 16 18.35 -8.17 64.45
CA LEU A 16 19.56 -7.45 64.02
C LEU A 16 20.24 -8.18 62.86
N MET A 17 20.44 -9.51 62.95
CA MET A 17 20.97 -10.31 61.85
C MET A 17 20.11 -10.22 60.58
N ARG A 18 18.77 -10.22 60.73
CA ARG A 18 17.85 -10.06 59.60
C ARG A 18 17.97 -8.67 58.95
N LEU A 19 18.08 -7.60 59.74
CA LEU A 19 18.25 -6.23 59.25
C LEU A 19 19.59 -6.05 58.54
N GLU A 20 20.65 -6.70 59.01
CA GLU A 20 21.96 -6.72 58.35
C GLU A 20 21.92 -7.41 56.99
N ALA A 21 21.28 -8.58 56.91
CA ALA A 21 21.06 -9.28 55.65
C ALA A 21 20.19 -8.47 54.68
N ALA A 22 19.14 -7.82 55.19
CA ALA A 22 18.28 -6.95 54.40
C ALA A 22 19.05 -5.72 53.87
N ALA A 23 19.89 -5.09 54.69
CA ALA A 23 20.71 -3.95 54.27
C ALA A 23 21.70 -4.34 53.16
N ALA A 24 22.34 -5.52 53.26
CA ALA A 24 23.21 -6.03 52.21
C ALA A 24 22.45 -6.30 50.88
N ALA A 25 21.26 -6.89 50.97
CA ALA A 25 20.40 -7.12 49.79
C ALA A 25 19.94 -5.80 49.15
N VAL A 26 19.54 -4.82 49.96
CA VAL A 26 19.16 -3.48 49.49
C VAL A 26 20.34 -2.81 48.79
N ALA A 27 21.56 -2.90 49.34
CA ALA A 27 22.74 -2.32 48.71
C ALA A 27 23.03 -2.93 47.33
N SER A 28 22.90 -4.26 47.19
CA SER A 28 23.06 -4.93 45.89
C SER A 28 22.02 -4.46 44.88
N ASN A 29 20.74 -4.46 45.26
CA ASN A 29 19.65 -4.05 44.37
C ASN A 29 19.74 -2.57 43.95
N LEU A 30 20.27 -1.71 44.82
CA LEU A 30 20.52 -0.30 44.50
C LEU A 30 21.61 -0.15 43.44
N VAL A 31 22.68 -0.96 43.52
CA VAL A 31 23.73 -0.99 42.48
C VAL A 31 23.17 -1.51 41.16
N ASP A 32 22.40 -2.60 41.19
CA ASP A 32 21.77 -3.15 39.98
C ASP A 32 20.81 -2.14 39.32
N LEU A 33 20.07 -1.38 40.13
CA LEU A 33 19.22 -0.29 39.64
C LEU A 33 20.03 0.87 39.06
N ASP A 34 21.16 1.23 39.68
CA ASP A 34 22.08 2.23 39.15
C ASP A 34 22.69 1.81 37.82
N ASP A 35 22.90 0.50 37.64
CA ASP A 35 23.43 -0.06 36.41
C ASP A 35 22.43 -0.25 35.27
N ASN A 36 21.13 -0.14 35.57
CA ASN A 36 20.07 -0.28 34.59
C ASN A 36 20.15 0.77 33.47
N THR A 37 20.27 0.30 32.23
CA THR A 37 20.37 1.15 31.02
C THR A 37 19.18 2.08 30.85
N ALA A 38 17.94 1.60 31.08
CA ALA A 38 16.74 2.40 30.90
C ALA A 38 16.70 3.59 31.89
N ARG A 39 17.17 3.39 33.12
CA ARG A 39 17.36 4.48 34.08
C ARG A 39 18.44 5.45 33.61
N LYS A 40 19.60 4.95 33.18
CA LYS A 40 20.70 5.81 32.67
C LYS A 40 20.25 6.67 31.49
N ASP A 41 19.38 6.15 30.64
CA ASP A 41 18.85 6.88 29.50
C ASP A 41 17.81 7.94 29.93
N LEU A 42 16.98 7.64 30.95
CA LEU A 42 16.09 8.63 31.57
C LEU A 42 16.85 9.77 32.26
N ASP A 43 17.98 9.49 32.91
CA ASP A 43 18.82 10.49 33.58
C ASP A 43 19.61 11.39 32.61
N ARG A 44 19.82 10.95 31.36
CA ARG A 44 20.59 11.69 30.35
C ARG A 44 19.76 12.67 29.52
N GLY A 45 18.47 12.39 29.33
CA GLY A 45 17.63 13.11 28.39
C GLY A 45 16.84 14.26 29.02
N PRO A 46 16.54 15.35 28.27
CA PRO A 46 15.49 16.27 28.67
C PRO A 46 14.13 15.55 28.58
N LEU A 47 13.64 15.05 29.71
CA LEU A 47 12.33 14.41 29.80
C LEU A 47 11.23 15.47 29.70
N THR A 48 10.13 15.13 29.02
CA THR A 48 8.95 16.00 28.93
C THR A 48 7.67 15.25 29.30
N GLY A 49 6.57 15.99 29.47
CA GLY A 49 5.24 15.43 29.61
C GLY A 49 5.06 14.45 30.76
N ARG A 50 4.52 13.26 30.47
CA ARG A 50 4.17 12.26 31.50
C ARG A 50 5.40 11.56 32.05
N THR A 51 6.40 11.28 31.20
CA THR A 51 7.66 10.70 31.66
C THR A 51 8.40 11.64 32.60
N ALA A 52 8.41 12.95 32.34
CA ALA A 52 9.04 13.92 33.26
C ALA A 52 8.39 13.92 34.65
N ALA A 53 7.06 13.93 34.73
CA ALA A 53 6.34 13.88 36.00
C ALA A 53 6.61 12.57 36.74
N ALA A 54 6.47 11.43 36.05
CA ALA A 54 6.71 10.12 36.64
C ALA A 54 8.17 9.93 37.09
N TRP A 55 9.15 10.48 36.36
CA TRP A 55 10.55 10.40 36.72
C TRP A 55 10.92 11.34 37.87
N ALA A 56 10.27 12.51 37.97
CA ALA A 56 10.43 13.38 39.14
C ALA A 56 9.95 12.68 40.41
N ASP A 57 8.77 12.05 40.38
CA ASP A 57 8.24 11.26 41.49
C ASP A 57 9.15 10.07 41.84
N ALA A 58 9.67 9.37 40.83
CA ALA A 58 10.64 8.29 41.02
C ALA A 58 11.97 8.78 41.62
N THR A 59 12.45 9.97 41.21
CA THR A 59 13.68 10.58 41.74
C THR A 59 13.51 10.99 43.20
N GLU A 60 12.34 11.54 43.57
CA GLU A 60 12.01 11.82 44.95
C GLU A 60 11.96 10.53 45.79
N ALA A 61 11.31 9.48 45.27
CA ALA A 61 11.28 8.17 45.91
C ALA A 61 12.68 7.57 46.08
N LEU A 62 13.56 7.70 45.08
CA LEU A 62 14.96 7.28 45.17
C LEU A 62 15.74 8.07 46.24
N THR A 63 15.48 9.37 46.36
CA THR A 63 16.08 10.20 47.42
C THR A 63 15.64 9.72 48.80
N GLN A 64 14.33 9.48 48.99
CA GLN A 64 13.77 8.93 50.23
C GLN A 64 14.33 7.54 50.54
N LEU A 65 14.55 6.70 49.52
CA LEU A 65 15.17 5.38 49.65
C LEU A 65 16.62 5.47 50.15
N TRP A 66 17.43 6.37 49.59
CA TRP A 66 18.80 6.60 50.03
C TRP A 66 18.86 7.16 51.45
N ASP A 67 17.96 8.08 51.79
CA ASP A 67 17.85 8.63 53.14
C ASP A 67 17.48 7.53 54.15
N GLY A 68 16.48 6.71 53.82
CA GLY A 68 16.09 5.55 54.60
C GLY A 68 17.23 4.54 54.77
N TYR A 69 17.98 4.25 53.70
CA TYR A 69 19.14 3.36 53.77
C TYR A 69 20.20 3.89 54.76
N ARG A 70 20.53 5.20 54.70
CA ARG A 70 21.48 5.82 55.65
C ARG A 70 20.99 5.70 57.10
N MET A 71 19.69 5.91 57.34
CA MET A 71 19.09 5.77 58.67
C MET A 71 19.13 4.32 59.17
N LEU A 72 18.85 3.36 58.29
CA LEU A 72 18.92 1.92 58.60
C LEU A 72 20.35 1.49 58.95
N THR A 73 21.33 1.87 58.14
CA THR A 73 22.75 1.55 58.40
C THR A 73 23.23 2.18 59.71
N ALA A 74 22.87 3.44 59.98
CA ALA A 74 23.21 4.10 61.24
C ALA A 74 22.60 3.38 62.45
N LEU A 75 21.35 2.92 62.35
CA LEU A 75 20.71 2.12 63.39
C LEU A 75 21.41 0.78 63.62
N ILE A 76 21.78 0.07 62.55
CA ILE A 76 22.53 -1.20 62.63
C ILE A 76 23.90 -0.98 63.29
N THR A 77 24.64 0.05 62.88
CA THR A 77 25.95 0.37 63.48
C THR A 77 25.82 0.71 64.97
N ALA A 78 24.81 1.50 65.34
CA ALA A 78 24.56 1.84 66.75
C ALA A 78 24.11 0.62 67.57
N ALA A 79 23.27 -0.26 67.00
CA ALA A 79 22.83 -1.48 67.66
C ALA A 79 23.97 -2.49 67.86
N ARG A 80 24.86 -2.66 66.87
CA ARG A 80 26.10 -3.45 67.02
C ARG A 80 27.01 -2.86 68.11
N ALA A 81 27.24 -1.55 68.08
CA ALA A 81 28.06 -0.87 69.08
C ALA A 81 27.48 -0.99 70.50
N ALA A 82 26.16 -1.02 70.66
CA ALA A 82 25.50 -1.28 71.94
C ALA A 82 25.68 -2.73 72.41
N ARG A 83 25.68 -3.69 71.47
CA ARG A 83 25.87 -5.11 71.76
C ARG A 83 27.30 -5.49 72.14
N ASP A 84 28.29 -4.81 71.56
CA ASP A 84 29.72 -5.06 71.76
C ASP A 84 30.31 -4.40 73.04
N GLN A 85 29.49 -3.70 73.83
CA GLN A 85 29.93 -3.06 75.08
C GLN A 85 30.31 -4.10 76.16
N ARG A 86 31.49 -3.92 76.77
CA ARG A 86 32.01 -4.79 77.85
C ARG A 86 31.17 -4.82 79.13
N ARG A 87 30.35 -3.79 79.37
CA ARG A 87 29.34 -3.75 80.44
C ARG A 87 27.98 -3.56 79.78
N PHE A 88 27.07 -4.50 80.01
CA PHE A 88 25.75 -4.53 79.40
C PHE A 88 24.69 -4.61 80.51
N THR A 89 24.33 -3.44 81.04
CA THR A 89 23.38 -3.24 82.14
C THR A 89 21.94 -3.49 81.68
N ASP A 90 21.02 -3.70 82.63
CA ASP A 90 19.61 -4.01 82.29
C ASP A 90 18.88 -2.83 81.61
N THR A 91 19.31 -1.59 81.87
CA THR A 91 18.87 -0.39 81.13
C THR A 91 19.37 -0.37 79.69
N GLU A 92 20.61 -0.79 79.43
CA GLU A 92 21.18 -0.88 78.08
C GLU A 92 20.54 -2.04 77.28
N LYS A 93 20.21 -3.15 77.94
CA LYS A 93 19.43 -4.26 77.34
C LYS A 93 18.05 -3.79 76.89
N ALA A 94 17.33 -3.04 77.72
CA ALA A 94 16.02 -2.51 77.39
C ALA A 94 16.09 -1.48 76.26
N ALA A 95 17.11 -0.61 76.26
CA ALA A 95 17.35 0.34 75.19
C ALA A 95 17.67 -0.36 73.85
N TYR A 96 18.49 -1.40 73.86
CA TYR A 96 18.79 -2.23 72.68
C TYR A 96 17.55 -2.93 72.12
N VAL A 97 16.75 -3.56 72.99
CA VAL A 97 15.49 -4.21 72.59
C VAL A 97 14.53 -3.19 71.97
N HIS A 98 14.39 -1.99 72.55
CA HIS A 98 13.59 -0.92 71.94
C HIS A 98 14.19 -0.45 70.61
N GLN A 99 15.51 -0.30 70.52
CA GLN A 99 16.19 0.16 69.32
C GLN A 99 15.94 -0.75 68.11
N VAL A 100 15.97 -2.07 68.32
CA VAL A 100 15.81 -3.06 67.24
C VAL A 100 14.36 -3.45 66.98
N LEU A 101 13.53 -3.61 68.02
CA LEU A 101 12.15 -4.10 67.91
C LEU A 101 11.07 -3.00 67.99
N GLY A 102 11.45 -1.80 68.41
CA GLY A 102 10.55 -0.67 68.65
C GLY A 102 10.64 0.45 67.60
N ARG A 103 9.89 1.53 67.84
CA ARG A 103 9.86 2.72 66.97
C ARG A 103 11.02 3.66 67.30
N SER A 104 12.18 3.33 66.74
CA SER A 104 13.46 3.91 67.14
C SER A 104 14.08 4.83 66.10
N ILE A 105 13.56 4.84 64.89
CA ILE A 105 14.03 5.67 63.80
C ILE A 105 13.22 6.96 63.79
N THR A 106 13.86 8.10 64.04
CA THR A 106 13.18 9.41 64.02
C THR A 106 13.24 9.98 62.60
N LEU A 107 12.10 10.02 61.91
CA LEU A 107 11.98 10.48 60.52
C LEU A 107 12.01 12.00 60.40
N SER A 108 11.38 12.71 61.33
CA SER A 108 11.35 14.17 61.35
C SER A 108 11.01 14.68 62.73
N THR A 109 11.63 15.78 63.14
CA THR A 109 11.34 16.51 64.38
C THR A 109 10.83 17.91 64.02
N ARG A 110 9.53 18.13 64.18
CA ARG A 110 8.92 19.44 63.95
C ARG A 110 8.83 20.20 65.27
N THR A 111 9.51 21.33 65.36
CA THR A 111 9.38 22.24 66.50
C THR A 111 8.03 22.96 66.41
N VAL A 112 7.16 22.73 67.37
CA VAL A 112 5.84 23.36 67.42
C VAL A 112 6.01 24.79 67.97
N PRO A 113 5.61 25.85 67.23
CA PRO A 113 5.70 27.22 67.71
C PRO A 113 4.92 27.42 69.02
N LEU A 114 5.41 28.28 69.92
CA LEU A 114 4.86 28.48 71.26
C LEU A 114 3.35 28.79 71.26
N ALA A 115 2.88 29.53 70.25
CA ALA A 115 1.46 29.90 70.08
C ALA A 115 0.52 28.71 69.78
N GLN A 116 1.07 27.56 69.37
CA GLN A 116 0.33 26.32 69.09
C GLN A 116 0.58 25.24 70.16
N ARG A 117 1.30 25.56 71.26
CA ARG A 117 1.53 24.65 72.39
C ARG A 117 0.46 24.84 73.47
N GLY A 118 -0.17 23.75 73.89
CA GLY A 118 -0.89 23.72 75.17
C GLY A 118 0.08 23.71 76.37
N LEU A 119 -0.40 24.04 77.58
CA LEU A 119 0.41 24.12 78.81
C LEU A 119 1.17 22.81 79.15
N LEU A 120 0.68 21.66 78.67
CA LEU A 120 1.30 20.33 78.80
C LEU A 120 1.75 19.73 77.45
N GLY A 121 1.73 20.51 76.35
CA GLY A 121 2.05 20.04 75.01
C GLY A 121 3.54 19.97 74.75
N ALA A 122 4.01 18.86 74.17
CA ALA A 122 5.41 18.66 73.81
C ALA A 122 5.89 19.73 72.81
N GLY A 123 7.08 20.28 73.05
CA GLY A 123 7.62 21.35 72.21
C GLY A 123 8.11 20.92 70.83
N GLN A 124 8.28 19.62 70.64
CA GLN A 124 8.62 18.99 69.39
C GLN A 124 7.71 17.78 69.17
N VAL A 125 7.25 17.60 67.94
CA VAL A 125 6.59 16.38 67.51
C VAL A 125 7.60 15.63 66.66
N SER A 126 8.08 14.50 67.17
CA SER A 126 8.89 13.56 66.40
C SER A 126 7.99 12.49 65.79
N THR A 127 8.09 12.29 64.48
CA THR A 127 7.51 11.11 63.83
C THR A 127 8.56 10.02 63.87
N SER A 128 8.27 8.89 64.53
CA SER A 128 9.16 7.74 64.58
C SER A 128 8.57 6.52 63.88
N CYS A 129 9.43 5.75 63.21
CA CYS A 129 9.09 4.47 62.60
C CYS A 129 9.96 3.34 63.17
N SER A 130 9.44 2.13 63.05
CA SER A 130 10.19 0.90 63.28
C SER A 130 11.09 0.57 62.07
N PRO A 131 12.16 -0.21 62.26
CA PRO A 131 12.98 -0.69 61.15
C PRO A 131 12.18 -1.44 60.07
N ALA A 132 11.13 -2.17 60.45
CA ALA A 132 10.26 -2.88 59.52
C ALA A 132 9.38 -1.93 58.70
N GLU A 133 8.82 -0.88 59.33
CA GLU A 133 8.05 0.16 58.62
C GLU A 133 8.96 0.94 57.65
N LEU A 134 10.21 1.22 58.04
CA LEU A 134 11.19 1.87 57.16
C LEU A 134 11.54 0.99 55.96
N LEU A 135 11.85 -0.30 56.19
CA LEU A 135 12.12 -1.25 55.11
C LEU A 135 10.94 -1.38 54.14
N ALA A 136 9.71 -1.40 54.63
CA ALA A 136 8.52 -1.44 53.78
C ALA A 136 8.35 -0.16 52.95
N ALA A 137 8.62 1.01 53.53
CA ALA A 137 8.61 2.29 52.81
C ALA A 137 9.71 2.34 51.73
N MET A 138 10.91 1.85 52.07
CA MET A 138 12.03 1.71 51.13
C MET A 138 11.69 0.76 49.97
N GLU A 139 11.06 -0.38 50.26
CA GLU A 139 10.63 -1.33 49.23
C GLU A 139 9.60 -0.71 48.28
N ALA A 140 8.63 0.06 48.81
CA ALA A 140 7.64 0.76 48.00
C ALA A 140 8.28 1.85 47.10
N ALA A 141 9.23 2.61 47.65
CA ALA A 141 9.99 3.61 46.90
C ALA A 141 10.83 2.98 45.78
N PHE A 142 11.52 1.87 46.08
CA PHE A 142 12.28 1.10 45.08
C PHE A 142 11.37 0.57 43.96
N LYS A 143 10.22 -0.03 44.31
CA LYS A 143 9.24 -0.51 43.33
C LYS A 143 8.75 0.59 42.40
N THR A 144 8.51 1.80 42.93
CA THR A 144 8.05 2.95 42.13
C THR A 144 9.10 3.35 41.09
N ALA A 145 10.37 3.45 41.48
CA ALA A 145 11.44 3.81 40.55
C ALA A 145 11.69 2.73 39.48
N VAL A 146 11.66 1.45 39.87
CA VAL A 146 11.81 0.32 38.95
C VAL A 146 10.63 0.22 37.97
N ASP A 147 9.40 0.47 38.42
CA ASP A 147 8.21 0.45 37.56
C ASP A 147 8.33 1.48 36.43
N VAL A 148 8.67 2.73 36.78
CA VAL A 148 8.82 3.82 35.79
C VAL A 148 9.93 3.51 34.78
N ALA A 149 11.10 3.06 35.24
CA ALA A 149 12.21 2.71 34.37
C ALA A 149 11.89 1.52 33.44
N THR A 150 11.26 0.48 33.98
CA THR A 150 10.85 -0.71 33.22
C THR A 150 9.82 -0.33 32.15
N ARG A 151 8.77 0.42 32.51
CA ARG A 151 7.73 0.83 31.56
C ARG A 151 8.27 1.71 30.43
N ALA A 152 9.14 2.66 30.75
CA ALA A 152 9.79 3.48 29.73
C ALA A 152 10.68 2.62 28.80
N GLY A 153 11.47 1.71 29.39
CA GLY A 153 12.31 0.77 28.66
C GLY A 153 11.53 -0.16 27.72
N GLU A 154 10.40 -0.70 28.18
CA GLU A 154 9.50 -1.54 27.38
C GLU A 154 8.95 -0.77 26.17
N VAL A 155 8.52 0.47 26.38
CA VAL A 155 8.00 1.32 25.28
C VAL A 155 9.10 1.58 24.24
N TRP A 156 10.31 1.94 24.66
CA TRP A 156 11.42 2.11 23.73
C TRP A 156 11.77 0.82 23.00
N HIS A 157 11.84 -0.31 23.70
CA HIS A 157 12.16 -1.60 23.09
C HIS A 157 11.14 -2.02 22.04
N ARG A 158 9.86 -1.69 22.25
CA ARG A 158 8.78 -1.96 21.29
C ARG A 158 8.73 -0.97 20.13
N LEU A 159 8.69 0.33 20.42
CA LEU A 159 8.36 1.35 19.42
C LEU A 159 9.57 1.82 18.60
N MET A 160 10.80 1.72 19.11
CA MET A 160 11.99 2.14 18.35
C MET A 160 12.21 1.29 17.08
N PRO A 161 12.16 -0.05 17.14
CA PRO A 161 12.26 -0.87 15.92
C PRO A 161 11.11 -0.64 14.93
N GLU A 162 9.90 -0.41 15.43
CA GLU A 162 8.74 -0.12 14.58
C GLU A 162 8.91 1.22 13.85
N ALA A 163 9.33 2.28 14.57
CA ALA A 163 9.63 3.58 13.98
C ALA A 163 10.76 3.48 12.93
N ALA A 164 11.82 2.72 13.20
CA ALA A 164 12.90 2.48 12.24
C ALA A 164 12.41 1.75 10.97
N THR A 165 11.49 0.81 11.12
CA THR A 165 10.86 0.11 9.98
C THR A 165 10.02 1.08 9.15
N VAL A 166 9.21 1.94 9.79
CA VAL A 166 8.44 2.99 9.11
C VAL A 166 9.38 3.97 8.39
N ALA A 167 10.47 4.39 9.02
CA ALA A 167 11.48 5.28 8.42
C ALA A 167 12.13 4.66 7.18
N SER A 168 12.42 3.36 7.23
CA SER A 168 12.97 2.61 6.10
C SER A 168 11.96 2.51 4.96
N SER A 169 10.68 2.22 5.26
CA SER A 169 9.61 2.22 4.25
C SER A 169 9.43 3.59 3.59
N LEU A 170 9.42 4.67 4.39
CA LEU A 170 9.35 6.04 3.89
C LEU A 170 10.53 6.37 2.97
N SER A 171 11.75 6.05 3.39
CA SER A 171 12.97 6.28 2.61
C SER A 171 12.90 5.54 1.28
N HIS A 172 12.47 4.27 1.29
CA HIS A 172 12.27 3.50 0.08
C HIS A 172 11.23 4.14 -0.85
N LEU A 173 10.05 4.52 -0.35
CA LEU A 173 9.00 5.15 -1.17
C LEU A 173 9.44 6.48 -1.78
N ARG A 174 10.25 7.28 -1.07
CA ARG A 174 10.83 8.52 -1.62
C ARG A 174 11.78 8.29 -2.80
N THR A 175 12.39 7.11 -2.92
CA THR A 175 13.18 6.75 -4.11
C THR A 175 12.30 6.45 -5.32
N LEU A 176 11.05 6.02 -5.10
CA LEU A 176 10.14 5.60 -6.16
C LEU A 176 9.22 6.73 -6.62
N THR A 177 8.80 7.61 -5.70
CA THR A 177 7.86 8.70 -6.00
C THR A 177 8.09 9.89 -5.08
N ARG A 178 7.63 11.07 -5.52
CA ARG A 178 7.55 12.28 -4.70
C ARG A 178 6.10 12.69 -4.57
N SER A 179 5.65 12.91 -3.34
CA SER A 179 4.29 13.35 -3.06
C SER A 179 4.26 14.16 -1.76
N ALA A 180 3.30 15.09 -1.67
CA ALA A 180 3.05 15.83 -0.44
C ALA A 180 2.62 14.90 0.71
N THR A 181 2.06 13.72 0.40
CA THR A 181 1.71 12.70 1.39
C THR A 181 2.94 12.07 2.05
N LEU A 182 4.03 11.87 1.29
CA LEU A 182 5.31 11.39 1.85
C LEU A 182 5.99 12.48 2.69
N ASP A 183 5.92 13.75 2.27
CA ASP A 183 6.47 14.85 3.06
C ASP A 183 5.68 15.05 4.38
N GLU A 184 4.36 14.86 4.37
CA GLU A 184 3.54 14.81 5.58
C GLU A 184 3.93 13.64 6.49
N ALA A 185 4.11 12.45 5.93
CA ALA A 185 4.52 11.27 6.68
C ALA A 185 5.90 11.45 7.35
N ASP A 186 6.84 12.09 6.65
CA ASP A 186 8.18 12.41 7.14
C ASP A 186 8.12 13.35 8.36
N ARG A 187 7.35 14.44 8.26
CA ARG A 187 7.17 15.38 9.37
C ARG A 187 6.58 14.68 10.60
N ARG A 188 5.50 13.92 10.42
CA ARG A 188 4.84 13.20 11.52
C ARG A 188 5.72 12.13 12.15
N LEU A 189 6.55 11.45 11.35
CA LEU A 189 7.51 10.49 11.87
C LEU A 189 8.62 11.19 12.68
N GLY A 190 9.10 12.34 12.21
CA GLY A 190 10.03 13.20 12.96
C GLY A 190 9.46 13.65 14.31
N ASP A 191 8.20 14.11 14.31
CA ASP A 191 7.50 14.51 15.54
C ASP A 191 7.31 13.32 16.49
N PHE A 192 6.89 12.16 15.97
CA PHE A 192 6.71 10.93 16.76
C PHE A 192 8.02 10.44 17.37
N THR A 193 9.10 10.37 16.59
CA THR A 193 10.41 9.93 17.08
C THR A 193 10.99 10.89 18.11
N SER A 194 10.79 12.19 17.94
CA SER A 194 11.19 13.20 18.92
C SER A 194 10.40 13.09 20.23
N ALA A 195 9.08 12.84 20.13
CA ALA A 195 8.23 12.58 21.29
C ALA A 195 8.62 11.27 21.99
N LEU A 196 8.88 10.19 21.25
CA LEU A 196 9.31 8.90 21.80
C LEU A 196 10.66 9.02 22.54
N ALA A 197 11.57 9.85 22.04
CA ALA A 197 12.87 10.09 22.69
C ALA A 197 12.76 10.85 24.03
N THR A 198 11.73 11.69 24.20
CA THR A 198 11.61 12.62 25.35
C THR A 198 10.48 12.28 26.32
N ASP A 199 9.41 11.64 25.85
CA ASP A 199 8.23 11.24 26.62
C ASP A 199 7.68 9.87 26.17
N PRO A 200 8.39 8.75 26.45
CA PRO A 200 7.91 7.42 26.10
C PRO A 200 6.57 7.06 26.75
N LEU A 201 6.29 7.51 27.99
CA LEU A 201 5.05 7.18 28.70
C LEU A 201 3.85 8.02 28.21
N GLY A 202 4.10 9.16 27.57
CA GLY A 202 3.08 9.98 26.90
C GLY A 202 2.93 9.72 25.40
N CYS A 203 3.76 8.85 24.82
CA CYS A 203 3.76 8.58 23.38
C CYS A 203 2.45 7.91 22.93
N ASP A 204 1.87 8.43 21.85
CA ASP A 204 0.64 7.91 21.25
C ASP A 204 0.98 6.99 20.07
N GLU A 205 0.74 5.69 20.24
CA GLU A 205 0.96 4.68 19.20
C GLU A 205 0.11 4.92 17.95
N THR A 206 -1.04 5.59 18.09
CA THR A 206 -1.91 5.89 16.95
C THR A 206 -1.26 6.88 15.98
N ALA A 207 -0.31 7.70 16.45
CA ALA A 207 0.46 8.59 15.60
C ALA A 207 1.33 7.80 14.61
N LEU A 208 1.97 6.70 15.04
CA LEU A 208 2.75 5.84 14.17
C LEU A 208 1.88 5.09 13.16
N ALA A 209 0.71 4.62 13.60
CA ALA A 209 -0.29 4.01 12.72
C ALA A 209 -0.78 5.01 11.65
N ALA A 210 -0.96 6.28 12.01
CA ALA A 210 -1.32 7.33 11.06
C ALA A 210 -0.23 7.57 10.02
N VAL A 211 1.06 7.51 10.40
CA VAL A 211 2.17 7.57 9.44
C VAL A 211 2.12 6.37 8.49
N ARG A 212 1.91 5.14 9.00
CA ARG A 212 1.77 3.94 8.17
C ARG A 212 0.65 4.10 7.14
N ALA A 213 -0.52 4.58 7.57
CA ALA A 213 -1.66 4.81 6.67
C ALA A 213 -1.36 5.86 5.57
N LEU A 214 -0.53 6.87 5.86
CA LEU A 214 -0.07 7.83 4.84
C LEU A 214 0.87 7.17 3.83
N LEU A 215 1.79 6.30 4.28
CA LEU A 215 2.67 5.54 3.40
C LEU A 215 1.88 4.59 2.49
N ASP A 216 0.92 3.86 3.07
CA ASP A 216 0.07 2.92 2.31
C ASP A 216 -0.77 3.67 1.26
N ARG A 217 -1.28 4.85 1.60
CA ARG A 217 -1.99 5.71 0.64
C ARG A 217 -1.07 6.17 -0.49
N ALA A 218 0.14 6.64 -0.16
CA ALA A 218 1.10 7.09 -1.15
C ALA A 218 1.53 5.95 -2.11
N ASP A 219 1.69 4.74 -1.58
CA ASP A 219 2.03 3.57 -2.39
C ASP A 219 0.87 3.10 -3.27
N ALA A 220 -0.36 3.15 -2.76
CA ALA A 220 -1.56 2.88 -3.55
C ALA A 220 -1.72 3.88 -4.70
N GLU A 221 -1.58 5.18 -4.43
CA GLU A 221 -1.63 6.24 -5.45
C GLU A 221 -0.55 6.02 -6.53
N ARG A 222 0.68 5.70 -6.13
CA ARG A 222 1.78 5.36 -7.04
C ARG A 222 1.44 4.16 -7.90
N THR A 223 0.93 3.09 -7.31
CA THR A 223 0.59 1.85 -8.01
C THR A 223 -0.52 2.07 -9.03
N SER A 224 -1.61 2.72 -8.63
CA SER A 224 -2.72 3.05 -9.55
C SER A 224 -2.28 3.96 -10.70
N ALA A 225 -1.39 4.93 -10.44
CA ALA A 225 -0.82 5.77 -11.49
C ALA A 225 0.06 4.95 -12.46
N GLY A 226 0.80 3.97 -11.95
CA GLY A 226 1.59 3.03 -12.74
C GLY A 226 0.72 2.16 -13.65
N GLU A 227 -0.32 1.54 -13.10
CA GLU A 227 -1.28 0.71 -13.85
C GLU A 227 -2.00 1.51 -14.95
N LEU A 228 -2.44 2.73 -14.65
CA LEU A 228 -3.07 3.60 -15.64
C LEU A 228 -2.12 3.95 -16.79
N ARG A 229 -0.84 4.22 -16.48
CA ARG A 229 0.19 4.50 -17.50
C ARG A 229 0.45 3.28 -18.38
N GLU A 230 0.55 2.10 -17.78
CA GLU A 230 0.75 0.85 -18.52
C GLU A 230 -0.43 0.57 -19.45
N ALA A 231 -1.67 0.67 -18.94
CA ALA A 231 -2.87 0.48 -19.73
C ALA A 231 -2.97 1.48 -20.91
N LEU A 232 -2.62 2.75 -20.69
CA LEU A 232 -2.60 3.76 -21.75
C LEU A 232 -1.49 3.49 -22.78
N THR A 233 -0.33 3.02 -22.34
CA THR A 233 0.77 2.64 -23.22
C THR A 233 0.35 1.47 -24.12
N GLN A 234 -0.30 0.45 -23.56
CA GLN A 234 -0.82 -0.67 -24.35
C GLN A 234 -1.86 -0.19 -25.37
N ARG A 235 -2.78 0.70 -24.98
CA ARG A 235 -3.79 1.26 -25.91
C ARG A 235 -3.16 2.08 -27.03
N LEU A 236 -2.03 2.75 -26.81
CA LEU A 236 -1.29 3.43 -27.88
C LEU A 236 -0.67 2.43 -28.85
N THR A 237 -0.03 1.37 -28.33
CA THR A 237 0.49 0.27 -29.16
C THR A 237 -0.61 -0.34 -30.05
N ASP A 238 -1.79 -0.61 -29.47
CA ASP A 238 -2.95 -1.13 -30.22
C ASP A 238 -3.42 -0.14 -31.30
N ALA A 239 -3.32 1.17 -31.03
CA ALA A 239 -3.66 2.21 -31.99
C ALA A 239 -2.65 2.26 -33.15
N HIS A 240 -1.35 2.12 -32.90
CA HIS A 240 -0.35 1.99 -33.99
C HIS A 240 -0.62 0.76 -34.85
N ALA A 241 -0.91 -0.39 -34.23
CA ALA A 241 -1.28 -1.60 -34.98
C ALA A 241 -2.55 -1.40 -35.83
N LEU A 242 -3.55 -0.65 -35.33
CA LEU A 242 -4.74 -0.27 -36.09
C LEU A 242 -4.41 0.69 -37.25
N ALA A 243 -3.47 1.61 -37.07
CA ALA A 243 -3.01 2.50 -38.13
C ALA A 243 -2.32 1.73 -39.26
N ASP A 244 -1.54 0.70 -38.95
CA ASP A 244 -0.93 -0.18 -39.95
C ASP A 244 -1.99 -0.98 -40.73
N GLN A 245 -3.00 -1.52 -40.03
CA GLN A 245 -4.13 -2.20 -40.68
C GLN A 245 -4.91 -1.25 -41.60
N LEU A 246 -5.08 0.00 -41.21
CA LEU A 246 -5.69 1.03 -42.04
C LEU A 246 -4.89 1.30 -43.32
N ALA A 247 -3.57 1.42 -43.20
CA ALA A 247 -2.70 1.63 -44.35
C ALA A 247 -2.77 0.46 -45.34
N GLU A 248 -2.81 -0.78 -44.84
CA GLU A 248 -2.96 -1.96 -45.68
C GLU A 248 -4.34 -2.03 -46.34
N ALA A 249 -5.41 -1.79 -45.58
CA ALA A 249 -6.76 -1.76 -46.14
C ALA A 249 -6.93 -0.64 -47.20
N ALA A 250 -6.26 0.50 -47.02
CA ALA A 250 -6.25 1.58 -48.01
C ALA A 250 -5.57 1.15 -49.31
N ARG A 251 -4.42 0.46 -49.23
CA ARG A 251 -3.74 -0.11 -50.41
C ARG A 251 -4.64 -1.14 -51.11
N ALA A 252 -5.26 -2.04 -50.37
CA ALA A 252 -6.14 -3.06 -50.92
C ALA A 252 -7.39 -2.46 -51.59
N ALA A 253 -8.01 -1.46 -50.98
CA ALA A 253 -9.16 -0.75 -51.55
C ALA A 253 -8.79 -0.02 -52.85
N ALA A 254 -7.66 0.67 -52.88
CA ALA A 254 -7.16 1.35 -54.08
C ALA A 254 -6.86 0.35 -55.22
N ALA A 255 -6.25 -0.80 -54.91
CA ALA A 255 -5.99 -1.85 -55.91
C ALA A 255 -7.30 -2.45 -56.46
N ALA A 256 -8.31 -2.66 -55.60
CA ALA A 256 -9.62 -3.15 -56.01
C ALA A 256 -10.35 -2.13 -56.89
N GLU A 257 -10.30 -0.84 -56.53
CA GLU A 257 -10.82 0.27 -57.33
C GLU A 257 -10.16 0.33 -58.72
N GLN A 258 -8.83 0.29 -58.78
CA GLN A 258 -8.09 0.28 -60.05
C GLN A 258 -8.45 -0.94 -60.92
N SER A 259 -8.75 -2.07 -60.30
CA SER A 259 -9.13 -3.30 -61.02
C SER A 259 -10.52 -3.23 -61.66
N VAL A 260 -11.42 -2.38 -61.15
CA VAL A 260 -12.76 -2.12 -61.72
C VAL A 260 -12.81 -0.86 -62.59
N ALA A 261 -11.85 0.04 -62.43
CA ALA A 261 -11.77 1.30 -63.17
C ALA A 261 -11.82 1.08 -64.69
N GLY A 262 -12.67 1.86 -65.37
CA GLY A 262 -12.90 1.75 -66.82
C GLY A 262 -13.58 0.47 -67.29
N ARG A 263 -13.84 -0.51 -66.40
CA ARG A 263 -14.56 -1.75 -66.72
C ARG A 263 -16.05 -1.68 -66.37
N PHE A 264 -16.39 -0.86 -65.38
CA PHE A 264 -17.76 -0.58 -64.93
C PHE A 264 -17.99 0.94 -64.97
N ALA A 265 -19.23 1.37 -64.83
CA ALA A 265 -19.54 2.79 -64.71
C ALA A 265 -18.95 3.36 -63.41
N ASP A 266 -18.39 4.56 -63.46
CA ASP A 266 -17.72 5.19 -62.31
C ASP A 266 -18.67 5.36 -61.10
N THR A 267 -19.97 5.56 -61.34
CA THR A 267 -21.00 5.65 -60.29
C THR A 267 -21.24 4.35 -59.53
N ALA A 268 -20.88 3.20 -60.12
CA ALA A 268 -21.01 1.89 -59.50
C ALA A 268 -19.75 1.50 -58.71
N VAL A 269 -18.61 2.17 -58.94
CA VAL A 269 -17.35 1.88 -58.26
C VAL A 269 -17.41 2.40 -56.83
N ALA A 270 -17.17 1.51 -55.87
CA ALA A 270 -17.17 1.89 -54.47
C ALA A 270 -15.83 2.56 -54.10
N THR A 271 -15.91 3.84 -53.72
CA THR A 271 -14.76 4.60 -53.21
C THR A 271 -14.91 4.81 -51.71
N ALA A 272 -13.81 4.71 -50.97
CA ALA A 272 -13.76 5.10 -49.56
C ALA A 272 -12.67 6.18 -49.40
N ALA A 273 -13.06 7.45 -49.43
CA ALA A 273 -12.19 8.60 -49.15
C ALA A 273 -12.36 9.09 -47.70
N GLY A 274 -11.32 9.69 -47.12
CA GLY A 274 -11.33 10.12 -45.72
C GLY A 274 -10.00 10.74 -45.30
N PRO A 275 -9.98 11.48 -44.18
CA PRO A 275 -8.80 12.19 -43.70
C PRO A 275 -7.69 11.21 -43.27
N ASP A 276 -6.44 11.66 -43.38
CA ASP A 276 -5.30 10.94 -42.82
C ASP A 276 -5.30 11.08 -41.29
N LEU A 277 -5.35 9.94 -40.59
CA LEU A 277 -5.38 9.89 -39.13
C LEU A 277 -3.99 9.79 -38.49
N ARG A 278 -2.92 9.67 -39.31
CA ARG A 278 -1.53 9.59 -38.81
C ARG A 278 -1.07 10.84 -38.05
N PRO A 279 -1.39 12.07 -38.48
CA PRO A 279 -1.00 13.27 -37.73
C PRO A 279 -1.63 13.32 -36.34
N ASP A 280 -2.89 12.89 -36.20
CA ASP A 280 -3.58 12.85 -34.90
C ASP A 280 -2.92 11.84 -33.97
N LEU A 281 -2.51 10.66 -34.47
CA LEU A 281 -1.80 9.65 -33.67
C LEU A 281 -0.42 10.14 -33.22
N ALA A 282 0.32 10.80 -34.12
CA ALA A 282 1.61 11.40 -33.77
C ALA A 282 1.48 12.50 -32.70
N ALA A 283 0.38 13.26 -32.70
CA ALA A 283 0.09 14.23 -31.64
C ALA A 283 -0.20 13.55 -30.30
N LEU A 284 -0.84 12.37 -30.30
CA LEU A 284 -1.03 11.57 -29.09
C LEU A 284 0.30 11.03 -28.55
N ASP A 285 1.20 10.60 -29.43
CA ASP A 285 2.55 10.16 -29.06
C ASP A 285 3.35 11.30 -28.42
N ALA A 286 3.24 12.52 -28.97
CA ALA A 286 3.88 13.70 -28.39
C ALA A 286 3.34 14.02 -26.98
N LEU A 287 2.02 13.87 -26.76
CA LEU A 287 1.42 14.03 -25.43
C LEU A 287 1.89 12.95 -24.45
N ALA A 288 2.04 11.70 -24.91
CA ALA A 288 2.56 10.59 -24.12
C ALA A 288 4.02 10.82 -23.72
N ALA A 289 4.86 11.23 -24.68
CA ALA A 289 6.26 11.57 -24.44
C ALA A 289 6.42 12.73 -23.46
N ALA A 290 5.53 13.72 -23.53
CA ALA A 290 5.48 14.85 -22.61
C ALA A 290 4.84 14.51 -21.24
N GLY A 291 4.38 13.28 -21.02
CA GLY A 291 3.78 12.84 -19.75
C GLY A 291 2.37 13.39 -19.46
N HIS A 292 1.68 13.94 -20.46
CA HIS A 292 0.34 14.53 -20.30
C HIS A 292 -0.78 13.48 -20.40
N TRP A 293 -0.68 12.43 -19.58
CA TRP A 293 -1.53 11.23 -19.66
C TRP A 293 -3.04 11.52 -19.52
N ALA A 294 -3.41 12.51 -18.71
CA ALA A 294 -4.81 12.89 -18.50
C ALA A 294 -5.53 13.32 -19.79
N LEU A 295 -4.80 13.89 -20.76
CA LEU A 295 -5.36 14.37 -22.03
C LEU A 295 -5.49 13.28 -23.10
N ILE A 296 -4.84 12.12 -22.90
CA ILE A 296 -4.72 11.07 -23.92
C ILE A 296 -5.99 10.23 -24.02
N SER A 297 -6.55 9.79 -22.89
CA SER A 297 -7.64 8.81 -22.87
C SER A 297 -8.86 9.18 -23.75
N PRO A 298 -9.44 10.40 -23.67
CA PRO A 298 -10.59 10.75 -24.51
C PRO A 298 -10.22 10.91 -25.98
N ARG A 299 -9.05 11.47 -26.28
CA ARG A 299 -8.59 11.72 -27.66
C ARG A 299 -8.22 10.42 -28.37
N LEU A 300 -7.59 9.49 -27.65
CA LEU A 300 -7.27 8.15 -28.14
C LEU A 300 -8.55 7.34 -28.41
N ALA A 301 -9.55 7.42 -27.54
CA ALA A 301 -10.83 6.73 -27.76
C ALA A 301 -11.55 7.23 -29.03
N ASP A 302 -11.59 8.56 -29.22
CA ASP A 302 -12.16 9.14 -30.43
C ASP A 302 -11.36 8.79 -31.70
N TRP A 303 -10.02 8.83 -31.62
CA TRP A 303 -9.15 8.38 -32.70
C TRP A 303 -9.41 6.91 -33.07
N THR A 304 -9.47 6.00 -32.09
CA THR A 304 -9.72 4.58 -32.32
C THR A 304 -11.08 4.35 -32.96
N ARG A 305 -12.11 5.07 -32.55
CA ARG A 305 -13.45 5.00 -33.15
C ARG A 305 -13.40 5.40 -34.63
N ARG A 306 -12.85 6.58 -34.94
CA ARG A 306 -12.70 7.09 -36.31
C ARG A 306 -11.87 6.13 -37.18
N ALA A 307 -10.82 5.55 -36.61
CA ALA A 307 -9.97 4.58 -37.28
C ALA A 307 -10.72 3.28 -37.63
N ARG A 308 -11.54 2.75 -36.72
CA ARG A 308 -12.35 1.54 -36.98
C ARG A 308 -13.43 1.79 -38.04
N GLU A 309 -14.17 2.89 -37.93
CA GLU A 309 -15.17 3.29 -38.94
C GLU A 309 -14.54 3.40 -40.33
N ARG A 310 -13.33 3.98 -40.39
CA ARG A 310 -12.56 4.10 -41.64
C ARG A 310 -12.12 2.75 -42.19
N LEU A 311 -11.64 1.85 -41.34
CA LEU A 311 -11.19 0.53 -41.71
C LEU A 311 -12.33 -0.30 -42.32
N ASP A 312 -13.50 -0.25 -41.70
CA ASP A 312 -14.70 -0.95 -42.18
C ASP A 312 -15.17 -0.39 -43.53
N ALA A 313 -15.15 0.94 -43.70
CA ALA A 313 -15.47 1.57 -44.97
C ALA A 313 -14.51 1.15 -46.11
N LEU A 314 -13.21 1.11 -45.84
CA LEU A 314 -12.18 0.66 -46.80
C LEU A 314 -12.37 -0.81 -47.18
N ARG A 315 -12.55 -1.70 -46.19
CA ARG A 315 -12.81 -3.12 -46.42
C ARG A 315 -14.10 -3.34 -47.21
N GLY A 316 -15.17 -2.61 -46.88
CA GLY A 316 -16.44 -2.66 -47.58
C GLY A 316 -16.36 -2.17 -49.03
N ALA A 317 -15.55 -1.15 -49.31
CA ALA A 317 -15.28 -0.70 -50.68
C ALA A 317 -14.51 -1.75 -51.49
N ALA A 318 -13.42 -2.29 -50.92
CA ALA A 318 -12.62 -3.34 -51.55
C ALA A 318 -13.46 -4.59 -51.88
N ALA A 319 -14.28 -5.05 -50.92
CA ALA A 319 -15.14 -6.21 -51.09
C ALA A 319 -16.21 -6.01 -52.17
N ARG A 320 -16.86 -4.83 -52.22
CA ARG A 320 -17.84 -4.51 -53.27
C ARG A 320 -17.21 -4.50 -54.65
N ASN A 321 -16.04 -3.87 -54.81
CA ASN A 321 -15.34 -3.82 -56.08
C ASN A 321 -14.89 -5.22 -56.55
N ALA A 322 -14.37 -6.04 -55.63
CA ALA A 322 -14.02 -7.43 -55.91
C ALA A 322 -15.26 -8.27 -56.31
N ALA A 323 -16.39 -8.09 -55.63
CA ALA A 323 -17.64 -8.80 -55.93
C ALA A 323 -18.21 -8.45 -57.32
N MET A 324 -18.05 -7.21 -57.77
CA MET A 324 -18.42 -6.81 -59.14
C MET A 324 -17.60 -7.57 -60.20
N LEU A 325 -16.27 -7.66 -60.00
CA LEU A 325 -15.40 -8.44 -60.88
C LEU A 325 -15.74 -9.94 -60.84
N GLY A 326 -15.95 -10.48 -59.65
CA GLY A 326 -16.35 -11.87 -59.46
C GLY A 326 -17.65 -12.18 -60.21
N SER A 327 -18.67 -11.34 -60.05
CA SER A 327 -19.95 -11.48 -60.75
C SER A 327 -19.79 -11.46 -62.27
N ARG A 328 -18.96 -10.55 -62.81
CA ARG A 328 -18.69 -10.49 -64.25
C ARG A 328 -18.00 -11.77 -64.74
N ASN A 329 -17.02 -12.28 -64.00
CA ASN A 329 -16.29 -13.49 -64.37
C ASN A 329 -17.16 -14.75 -64.28
N GLU A 330 -18.03 -14.83 -63.27
CA GLU A 330 -19.01 -15.92 -63.14
C GLU A 330 -19.99 -15.92 -64.31
N LEU A 331 -20.54 -14.75 -64.69
CA LEU A 331 -21.43 -14.63 -65.84
C LEU A 331 -20.75 -15.03 -67.15
N ARG A 332 -19.47 -14.70 -67.34
CA ARG A 332 -18.67 -15.17 -68.48
C ARG A 332 -18.53 -16.68 -68.49
N GLY A 333 -18.09 -17.29 -67.39
CA GLY A 333 -17.97 -18.75 -67.30
C GLY A 333 -19.31 -19.47 -67.50
N ARG A 334 -20.42 -18.90 -66.99
CA ARG A 334 -21.77 -19.40 -67.23
C ARG A 334 -22.15 -19.32 -68.70
N LEU A 335 -21.89 -18.20 -69.38
CA LEU A 335 -22.15 -18.08 -70.81
C LEU A 335 -21.37 -19.14 -71.60
N ASP A 336 -20.07 -19.27 -71.34
CA ASP A 336 -19.17 -20.23 -72.01
C ASP A 336 -19.66 -21.68 -71.81
N ALA A 337 -20.08 -22.04 -70.60
CA ALA A 337 -20.60 -23.38 -70.30
C ALA A 337 -21.89 -23.71 -71.06
N TYR A 338 -22.83 -22.75 -71.15
CA TYR A 338 -24.08 -22.96 -71.88
C TYR A 338 -23.88 -22.95 -73.40
N GLN A 339 -22.92 -22.17 -73.92
CA GLN A 339 -22.50 -22.24 -75.32
C GLN A 339 -21.93 -23.62 -75.66
N ALA A 340 -21.05 -24.17 -74.80
CA ALA A 340 -20.54 -25.53 -74.97
C ALA A 340 -21.66 -26.59 -74.92
N LYS A 341 -22.66 -26.41 -74.03
CA LYS A 341 -23.83 -27.30 -73.95
C LYS A 341 -24.69 -27.26 -75.21
N ALA A 342 -24.95 -26.07 -75.75
CA ALA A 342 -25.68 -25.89 -77.01
C ALA A 342 -24.93 -26.54 -78.19
N GLY A 343 -23.61 -26.34 -78.26
CA GLY A 343 -22.76 -26.95 -79.29
C GLY A 343 -22.76 -28.48 -79.27
N ARG A 344 -22.68 -29.12 -78.09
CA ARG A 344 -22.79 -30.59 -77.95
C ARG A 344 -24.13 -31.16 -78.43
N ARG A 345 -25.18 -30.33 -78.53
CA ARG A 345 -26.52 -30.72 -78.98
C ARG A 345 -26.79 -30.33 -80.44
N GLY A 346 -25.78 -29.85 -81.17
CA GLY A 346 -25.92 -29.41 -82.56
C GLY A 346 -26.68 -28.09 -82.74
N LEU A 347 -26.96 -27.37 -81.66
CA LEU A 347 -27.74 -26.12 -81.66
C LEU A 347 -26.84 -24.87 -81.74
N ALA A 348 -25.60 -25.03 -82.21
CA ALA A 348 -24.64 -23.93 -82.27
C ALA A 348 -25.03 -22.84 -83.30
N GLU A 349 -25.66 -23.24 -84.40
CA GLU A 349 -26.07 -22.36 -85.50
C GLU A 349 -27.57 -22.04 -85.48
N ASP A 350 -28.23 -22.26 -84.35
CA ASP A 350 -29.65 -21.99 -84.19
C ASP A 350 -29.93 -20.47 -84.31
N THR A 351 -30.90 -20.13 -85.17
CA THR A 351 -31.24 -18.74 -85.52
C THR A 351 -31.78 -17.92 -84.34
N VAL A 352 -32.27 -18.58 -83.27
CA VAL A 352 -32.76 -17.95 -82.04
C VAL A 352 -31.64 -17.80 -81.01
N LEU A 353 -30.73 -18.78 -80.93
CA LEU A 353 -29.63 -18.76 -79.94
C LEU A 353 -28.50 -17.81 -80.31
N ALA A 354 -28.15 -17.69 -81.60
CA ALA A 354 -27.02 -16.86 -82.02
C ALA A 354 -27.17 -15.37 -81.65
N PRO A 355 -28.33 -14.69 -81.89
CA PRO A 355 -28.52 -13.29 -81.47
C PRO A 355 -28.49 -13.10 -79.94
N LEU A 356 -29.01 -14.08 -79.19
CA LEU A 356 -29.01 -14.04 -77.72
C LEU A 356 -27.60 -14.23 -77.15
N ALA A 357 -26.79 -15.11 -77.74
CA ALA A 357 -25.39 -15.30 -77.40
C ALA A 357 -24.57 -14.03 -77.68
N GLU A 358 -24.75 -13.40 -78.84
CA GLU A 358 -24.07 -12.16 -79.19
C GLU A 358 -24.45 -11.00 -78.27
N ARG A 359 -25.74 -10.87 -77.93
CA ARG A 359 -26.19 -9.86 -76.96
C ARG A 359 -25.58 -10.06 -75.58
N ALA A 360 -25.51 -11.30 -75.09
CA ALA A 360 -24.86 -11.62 -73.82
C ALA A 360 -23.35 -11.37 -73.86
N ARG A 361 -22.70 -11.69 -74.99
CA ARG A 361 -21.26 -11.43 -75.22
C ARG A 361 -20.97 -9.93 -75.26
N ALA A 362 -21.75 -9.16 -76.01
CA ALA A 362 -21.62 -7.70 -76.09
C ALA A 362 -21.75 -7.05 -74.69
N ALA A 363 -22.75 -7.46 -73.91
CA ALA A 363 -22.95 -6.94 -72.55
C ALA A 363 -21.79 -7.27 -71.59
N LEU A 364 -21.15 -8.44 -71.73
CA LEU A 364 -20.08 -8.88 -70.82
C LEU A 364 -18.67 -8.43 -71.21
N TYR A 365 -18.40 -8.23 -72.51
CA TYR A 365 -17.07 -7.95 -73.04
C TYR A 365 -16.87 -6.50 -73.45
N THR A 366 -17.95 -5.71 -73.56
CA THR A 366 -17.87 -4.25 -73.76
C THR A 366 -17.75 -3.55 -72.42
N ALA A 367 -17.01 -2.44 -72.39
CA ALA A 367 -16.91 -1.56 -71.24
C ALA A 367 -17.61 -0.22 -71.54
N PRO A 368 -18.30 0.40 -70.57
CA PRO A 368 -18.57 -0.10 -69.21
C PRO A 368 -19.60 -1.25 -69.19
N CYS A 369 -19.35 -2.25 -68.35
CA CYS A 369 -20.24 -3.40 -68.17
C CYS A 369 -21.36 -3.05 -67.18
N ASP A 370 -22.61 -3.11 -67.64
CA ASP A 370 -23.79 -3.12 -66.78
C ASP A 370 -24.07 -4.57 -66.34
N LEU A 371 -23.84 -4.85 -65.04
CA LEU A 371 -23.98 -6.19 -64.49
C LEU A 371 -25.42 -6.71 -64.53
N ASP A 372 -26.41 -5.83 -64.38
CA ASP A 372 -27.82 -6.24 -64.37
C ASP A 372 -28.30 -6.54 -65.79
N ALA A 373 -27.94 -5.69 -66.75
CA ALA A 373 -28.18 -5.96 -68.16
C ALA A 373 -27.47 -7.23 -68.64
N ALA A 374 -26.21 -7.44 -68.24
CA ALA A 374 -25.45 -8.64 -68.56
C ALA A 374 -26.07 -9.91 -67.96
N ARG A 375 -26.52 -9.85 -66.69
CA ARG A 375 -27.24 -10.93 -66.01
C ARG A 375 -28.51 -11.31 -66.76
N ALA A 376 -29.32 -10.32 -67.13
CA ALA A 376 -30.56 -10.54 -67.87
C ALA A 376 -30.30 -11.18 -69.25
N ALA A 377 -29.27 -10.71 -69.95
CA ALA A 377 -28.89 -11.25 -71.26
C ALA A 377 -28.42 -12.72 -71.17
N VAL A 378 -27.60 -13.06 -70.18
CA VAL A 378 -27.13 -14.45 -69.95
C VAL A 378 -28.30 -15.36 -69.56
N ASN A 379 -29.19 -14.94 -68.65
CA ASN A 379 -30.35 -15.73 -68.25
C ASN A 379 -31.29 -15.98 -69.45
N ALA A 380 -31.53 -14.96 -70.29
CA ALA A 380 -32.34 -15.12 -71.50
C ALA A 380 -31.76 -16.15 -72.48
N TYR A 381 -30.43 -16.18 -72.63
CA TYR A 381 -29.74 -17.21 -73.43
C TYR A 381 -29.89 -18.61 -72.79
N GLN A 382 -29.70 -18.73 -71.47
CA GLN A 382 -29.85 -19.99 -70.75
C GLN A 382 -31.25 -20.58 -70.87
N ASP A 383 -32.28 -19.74 -70.72
CA ASP A 383 -33.68 -20.16 -70.85
C ASP A 383 -33.98 -20.66 -72.26
N ALA A 384 -33.44 -19.99 -73.28
CA ALA A 384 -33.58 -20.42 -74.67
C ALA A 384 -32.89 -21.77 -74.93
N VAL A 385 -31.67 -21.97 -74.43
CA VAL A 385 -30.97 -23.26 -74.50
C VAL A 385 -31.76 -24.36 -73.80
N ALA A 386 -32.31 -24.08 -72.61
CA ALA A 386 -33.12 -25.05 -71.87
C ALA A 386 -34.40 -25.44 -72.62
N ARG A 387 -35.14 -24.46 -73.18
CA ARG A 387 -36.35 -24.72 -73.97
C ARG A 387 -36.06 -25.55 -75.23
N LEU A 388 -35.03 -25.20 -75.99
CA LEU A 388 -34.70 -25.88 -77.24
C LEU A 388 -34.16 -27.29 -77.01
N THR A 389 -33.34 -27.48 -75.97
CA THR A 389 -32.86 -28.83 -75.59
C THR A 389 -33.98 -29.73 -75.04
N ALA A 390 -34.98 -29.17 -74.36
CA ALA A 390 -36.17 -29.92 -73.94
C ALA A 390 -37.07 -30.31 -75.13
N THR A 391 -37.13 -29.46 -76.16
CA THR A 391 -37.92 -29.72 -77.38
C THR A 391 -37.25 -30.81 -78.24
N THR A 392 -35.94 -30.70 -78.50
CA THR A 392 -35.18 -31.76 -79.21
C THR A 392 -35.15 -33.09 -78.46
N ALA A 393 -35.20 -33.09 -77.13
CA ALA A 393 -35.33 -34.33 -76.35
C ALA A 393 -36.73 -34.97 -76.46
N ARG A 394 -37.78 -34.18 -76.66
CA ARG A 394 -39.14 -34.68 -76.93
C ARG A 394 -39.28 -35.21 -78.35
N ASP A 395 -38.70 -34.54 -79.33
CA ASP A 395 -38.77 -34.94 -80.73
C ASP A 395 -37.91 -36.18 -81.06
N GLY A 396 -36.92 -36.52 -80.22
CA GLY A 396 -36.11 -37.75 -80.32
C GLY A 396 -36.63 -38.95 -79.51
N LEU A 397 -37.82 -38.85 -78.90
CA LEU A 397 -38.50 -39.93 -78.15
C LEU A 397 -39.75 -40.48 -78.87
N LEU A 398 -39.90 -40.13 -80.16
CA LEU A 398 -40.72 -40.83 -81.16
C LEU A 398 -39.78 -41.58 -82.09
#